data_AF-A0A3C0HQ28-F1
#
_entry.id   AF-A0A3C0HQ28-F1
#
_cell.length_a   1.000
_cell.length_b   1.000
_cell.length_c   1.000
_cell.angle_alpha   90.00
_cell.angle_beta   90.00
_cell.angle_gamma   90.00
#
_symmetry.space_group_name_H-M   'P 1'
#
loop_
_entity.id
_entity.type
_entity.pdbx_description
1 polymer ?
#
loop_
_entity_poly.entity_id
_entity_poly.type
_entity_poly.pdbx_seq_one_letter_code
_entity_poly.pdbx_strand_id
1 'polypeptide(L)'
;MGDYPKSVAAFGDQGDLEFVADRVFADTADPVASARHGNAVMSVARPFDNGGEVVVCGSTDWVFGLGDPRVARVTANVLDRYLD
;
A
#
# COMPACT_ATOMS: atom_id res chain seq x y z
N MET A 1 23.42 -4.54 19.65
CA MET A 1 22.35 -3.60 19.27
C MET A 1 22.50 -3.43 17.77
N GLY A 2 21.72 -4.17 16.98
CA GLY A 2 21.85 -4.14 15.52
C GLY A 2 21.43 -2.78 14.99
N ASP A 3 22.15 -2.24 14.02
CA ASP A 3 21.74 -1.04 13.30
C ASP A 3 20.29 -1.22 12.86
N TYR A 4 19.42 -0.33 13.36
CA TYR A 4 18.09 -0.22 12.80
C TYR A 4 18.28 0.14 11.33
N PRO A 5 17.69 -0.61 10.36
CA PRO A 5 17.81 -0.23 8.97
C PRO A 5 17.36 1.23 8.86
N LYS A 6 18.19 2.05 8.21
CA LYS A 6 17.85 3.45 7.90
C LYS A 6 16.42 3.45 7.38
N SER A 7 15.54 4.21 8.03
CA SER A 7 14.09 4.10 7.85
C SER A 7 13.69 4.12 6.38
N VAL A 8 12.51 3.59 6.03
CA VAL A 8 11.97 3.67 4.67
C VAL A 8 11.99 5.12 4.12
N ALA A 9 11.91 6.12 5.01
CA ALA A 9 12.05 7.54 4.66
C ALA A 9 13.46 7.96 4.19
N ALA A 10 14.47 7.10 4.28
CA ALA A 10 15.84 7.36 3.79
C ALA A 10 16.03 6.98 2.31
N PHE A 11 15.04 6.34 1.67
CA PHE A 11 15.07 5.95 0.26
C PHE A 11 14.57 7.07 -0.66
N GLY A 12 15.06 8.31 -0.52
CA GLY A 12 14.88 9.40 -1.50
C GLY A 12 13.49 9.46 -2.17
N ASP A 13 13.48 9.46 -3.50
CA ASP A 13 12.28 9.49 -4.36
C ASP A 13 11.77 8.07 -4.75
N GLN A 14 12.21 7.01 -4.06
CA GLN A 14 11.85 5.63 -4.42
C GLN A 14 10.46 5.27 -3.83
N GLY A 15 9.51 4.91 -4.70
CA GLY A 15 8.16 4.48 -4.32
C GLY A 15 8.11 3.03 -3.79
N ASP A 16 6.95 2.63 -3.26
CA ASP A 16 6.77 1.27 -2.71
C ASP A 16 6.94 0.21 -3.81
N LEU A 17 6.51 0.51 -5.03
CA LEU A 17 6.64 -0.39 -6.19
C LEU A 17 8.10 -0.72 -6.48
N GLU A 18 8.94 0.30 -6.65
CA GLU A 18 10.37 0.14 -6.93
C GLU A 18 11.07 -0.55 -5.76
N PHE A 19 10.70 -0.20 -4.52
CA PHE A 19 11.27 -0.82 -3.32
C PHE A 19 11.02 -2.33 -3.26
N VAL A 20 9.81 -2.77 -3.60
CA VAL A 20 9.43 -4.19 -3.63
C VAL A 20 10.06 -4.91 -4.82
N ALA A 21 10.06 -4.29 -6.00
CA ALA A 21 10.70 -4.83 -7.20
C ALA A 21 12.17 -5.18 -6.95
N ASP A 22 12.92 -4.26 -6.34
CA ASP A 22 14.35 -4.40 -6.06
C ASP A 22 14.69 -5.49 -5.03
N ARG A 23 13.75 -5.85 -4.14
CA ARG A 23 14.02 -6.74 -3.01
C ARG A 23 13.41 -8.12 -3.14
N VAL A 24 12.24 -8.20 -3.76
CA VAL A 24 11.46 -9.43 -3.85
C VAL A 24 11.53 -10.03 -5.24
N PHE A 25 11.63 -9.19 -6.28
CA PHE A 25 11.56 -9.61 -7.68
C PHE A 25 12.84 -9.35 -8.48
N ALA A 26 13.96 -9.02 -7.80
CA ALA A 26 15.22 -8.65 -8.43
C ALA A 26 15.71 -9.64 -9.49
N ASP A 27 15.47 -10.94 -9.28
CA ASP A 27 15.92 -12.02 -10.17
C ASP A 27 14.93 -12.36 -11.29
N THR A 28 13.83 -11.60 -11.42
CA THR A 28 12.86 -11.79 -12.51
C THR A 28 13.28 -11.04 -13.77
N ALA A 29 12.77 -11.45 -14.93
CA ALA A 29 13.06 -10.79 -16.21
C ALA A 29 12.56 -9.34 -16.27
N ASP A 30 11.52 -9.01 -15.49
CA ASP A 30 10.98 -7.66 -15.34
C ASP A 30 10.48 -7.48 -13.89
N PRO A 31 11.35 -7.01 -12.97
CA PRO A 31 11.02 -6.86 -11.56
C PRO A 31 9.84 -5.93 -11.29
N VAL A 32 9.76 -4.80 -12.02
CA VAL A 32 8.70 -3.81 -11.86
C VAL A 32 7.36 -4.37 -12.34
N ALA A 33 7.33 -5.00 -13.52
CA ALA A 33 6.10 -5.62 -14.00
C ALA A 33 5.64 -6.80 -13.13
N SER A 34 6.57 -7.47 -12.45
CA SER A 34 6.29 -8.53 -11.48
C SER A 34 5.71 -7.99 -10.16
N ALA A 35 6.16 -6.80 -9.73
CA ALA A 35 5.68 -6.12 -8.55
C ALA A 35 4.40 -5.27 -8.77
N ARG A 36 4.02 -5.01 -10.04
CA ARG A 36 3.01 -4.00 -10.43
C ARG A 36 1.66 -4.05 -9.74
N HIS A 37 1.25 -5.23 -9.29
CA HIS A 37 -0.07 -5.42 -8.69
C HIS A 37 -0.07 -5.28 -7.18
N GLY A 38 1.10 -5.08 -6.55
CA GLY A 38 1.28 -4.78 -5.14
C GLY A 38 0.48 -5.69 -4.20
N ASN A 39 1.12 -6.56 -3.42
CA ASN A 39 0.41 -7.35 -2.40
C ASN A 39 0.01 -6.47 -1.19
N ALA A 40 -0.60 -5.31 -1.42
CA ALA A 40 -1.08 -4.42 -0.39
C ALA A 40 -2.14 -5.16 0.42
N VAL A 41 -1.81 -5.43 1.68
CA VAL A 41 -2.78 -5.97 2.62
C VAL A 41 -3.72 -4.84 3.01
N MET A 42 -5.01 -5.05 2.80
CA MET A 42 -6.05 -4.14 3.28
C MET A 42 -6.64 -4.69 4.57
N SER A 43 -6.87 -3.82 5.55
CA SER A 43 -7.49 -4.20 6.82
C SER A 43 -8.44 -3.12 7.32
N VAL A 44 -9.37 -3.51 8.19
CA VAL A 44 -10.20 -2.59 8.97
C VAL A 44 -9.83 -2.78 10.43
N ALA A 45 -9.37 -1.70 11.07
CA ALA A 45 -9.02 -1.70 12.48
C ALA A 45 -10.11 -0.99 13.30
N ARG A 46 -10.35 -1.48 14.51
CA ARG A 46 -11.19 -0.84 15.52
C ARG A 46 -10.31 -0.41 16.69
N PRO A 47 -9.74 0.80 16.67
CA PRO A 47 -8.79 1.23 17.69
C PRO A 47 -9.44 1.40 19.07
N PHE A 48 -10.76 1.55 19.15
CA PHE A 48 -11.51 1.71 20.40
C PHE A 48 -12.84 0.95 20.35
N ASP A 49 -13.27 0.38 21.48
CA ASP A 49 -14.49 -0.43 21.58
C ASP A 49 -15.78 0.33 21.20
N ASN A 50 -15.81 1.64 21.45
CA ASN A 50 -16.92 2.54 21.11
C ASN A 50 -16.52 3.62 20.09
N GLY A 51 -15.50 3.35 19.27
CA GLY A 51 -14.98 4.28 18.26
C GLY A 51 -15.39 3.92 16.83
N GLY A 52 -14.95 4.75 15.89
CA GLY A 52 -15.08 4.45 14.46
C GLY A 52 -14.11 3.37 13.97
N GLU A 53 -14.33 2.91 12.74
CA GLU A 53 -13.43 1.97 12.06
C GLU A 53 -12.39 2.73 11.23
N VAL A 54 -11.17 2.21 11.19
CA VAL A 54 -10.06 2.75 10.39
C VAL A 54 -9.74 1.78 9.27
N VAL A 55 -9.95 2.18 8.02
CA VAL A 55 -9.51 1.41 6.86
C VAL A 55 -8.05 1.71 6.57
N VAL A 56 -7.24 0.65 6.55
CA VAL A 56 -5.81 0.72 6.24
C VAL A 56 -5.57 0.14 4.86
N CYS A 57 -5.05 0.97 3.95
CA CYS A 57 -4.50 0.53 2.67
C CYS A 57 -3.00 0.33 2.85
N GLY A 58 -2.52 -0.91 2.73
CA GLY A 58 -1.11 -1.29 2.96
C GLY A 58 -0.11 -0.84 1.88
N SER A 59 -0.36 0.28 1.22
CA SER A 59 0.55 0.90 0.25
C SER A 59 0.38 2.41 0.27
N THR A 60 1.49 3.13 0.26
CA THR A 60 1.53 4.59 0.18
C THR A 60 1.11 5.09 -1.21
N ASP A 61 1.23 4.25 -2.23
CA ASP A 61 0.89 4.59 -3.62
C ASP A 61 -0.61 4.49 -3.95
N TRP A 62 -1.45 4.04 -3.00
CA TRP A 62 -2.88 3.81 -3.24
C TRP A 62 -3.60 5.02 -3.85
N VAL A 63 -3.31 6.22 -3.34
CA VAL A 63 -3.94 7.47 -3.80
C VAL A 63 -3.54 7.84 -5.23
N PHE A 64 -2.30 7.50 -5.64
CA PHE A 64 -1.86 7.71 -7.03
C PHE A 64 -2.52 6.71 -7.98
N GLY A 65 -2.96 5.56 -7.46
CA GLY A 65 -3.70 4.54 -8.20
C GLY A 65 -5.17 4.85 -8.46
N LEU A 66 -5.74 5.95 -7.94
CA LEU A 66 -7.18 6.26 -8.07
C LEU A 66 -7.67 6.43 -9.52
N GLY A 67 -6.78 6.63 -10.49
CA GLY A 67 -7.12 6.60 -11.91
C GLY A 67 -7.45 5.20 -12.44
N ASP A 68 -7.00 4.13 -11.78
CA ASP A 68 -7.33 2.75 -12.13
C ASP A 68 -8.77 2.40 -11.68
N PRO A 69 -9.62 1.87 -12.58
CA PRO A 69 -11.01 1.55 -12.26
C PRO A 69 -11.20 0.59 -11.08
N ARG A 70 -10.24 -0.31 -10.82
CA ARG A 70 -10.30 -1.28 -9.73
C ARG A 70 -10.01 -0.62 -8.39
N VAL A 71 -8.97 0.21 -8.33
CA VAL A 71 -8.61 0.99 -7.14
C VAL A 71 -9.72 1.98 -6.79
N ALA A 72 -10.26 2.67 -7.79
CA ALA A 72 -11.41 3.58 -7.62
C ALA A 72 -12.65 2.84 -7.08
N ARG A 73 -12.96 1.65 -7.61
CA ARG A 73 -14.08 0.84 -7.14
C ARG A 73 -13.93 0.43 -5.67
N VAL A 74 -12.75 -0.07 -5.28
CA VAL A 74 -12.51 -0.47 -3.88
C VAL A 74 -12.63 0.74 -2.95
N THR A 75 -12.08 1.88 -3.37
CA THR A 75 -12.18 3.13 -2.60
C THR A 75 -13.63 3.57 -2.45
N ALA A 76 -14.42 3.58 -3.52
CA ALA A 76 -15.84 3.93 -3.47
C ALA A 76 -16.62 2.99 -2.52
N ASN A 77 -16.42 1.67 -2.63
CA ASN A 77 -17.09 0.71 -1.75
C ASN A 77 -16.83 0.96 -0.25
N VAL A 78 -15.61 1.41 0.09
CA VAL A 78 -15.25 1.78 1.47
C VAL A 78 -15.99 3.05 1.88
N LEU A 79 -15.99 4.08 1.04
CA LEU A 79 -16.67 5.33 1.32
C LEU A 79 -18.18 5.12 1.47
N ASP A 80 -18.82 4.43 0.53
CA ASP A 80 -20.25 4.09 0.55
C ASP A 80 -20.63 3.32 1.83
N ARG A 81 -19.72 2.48 2.35
CA ARG A 81 -19.97 1.74 3.59
C ARG A 81 -19.98 2.63 4.85
N TYR A 82 -19.21 3.71 4.87
CA TYR A 82 -18.89 4.45 6.10
C TYR A 82 -19.34 5.91 6.12
N LEU A 83 -19.66 6.49 4.97
CA LEU A 83 -20.03 7.90 4.83
C LEU A 83 -21.51 8.13 4.49
N ASP A 84 -22.29 7.05 4.36
CA ASP A 84 -23.75 7.09 4.21
C ASP A 84 -24.47 7.19 5.57
#